data_AF-A0AAW9AUB0-F1
#
_entry.id   AF-A0AAW9AUB0-F1
#
_cell.length_a   1.000
_cell.length_b   1.000
_cell.length_c   1.000
_cell.angle_alpha   90.00
_cell.angle_beta   90.00
_cell.angle_gamma   90.00
#
_symmetry.space_group_name_H-M   'P 1'
#
loop_
_entity.id
_entity.type
_entity.pdbx_description
1 polymer ?
#
loop_
_entity_poly.entity_id
_entity_poly.type
_entity_poly.pdbx_seq_one_letter_code
_entity_poly.pdbx_strand_id
1 'polypeptide(L)'
;MEKDWAHLQHERKKITSQVMLQQDLETCRAENKLKDEDELFEEAHHPTCVLARNLTAVGEPKPSSIHDPHHIIPGKGRFQQVRLVVTRLALHAHGIGINDPLNGAWLPRYKNDKGHWAGSEAPAHREIHRYNYESWIVNTFSSPMLPEQAMISRLQRVKHKLLHGGYPQKIIEKKDTSWSGQS
;
A
#
# COMPACT_ATOMS: atom_id res chain seq x y z
N MET A 1 -7.22 -9.71 -41.42
CA MET A 1 -6.45 -8.48 -41.65
C MET A 1 -6.97 -7.29 -40.85
N GLU A 2 -8.23 -6.84 -41.03
CA GLU A 2 -8.77 -5.70 -40.25
C GLU A 2 -8.92 -6.00 -38.74
N LYS A 3 -9.41 -7.20 -38.38
CA LYS A 3 -9.49 -7.66 -36.98
C LYS A 3 -8.11 -7.78 -36.32
N ASP A 4 -7.13 -8.31 -37.05
CA ASP A 4 -5.76 -8.47 -36.57
C ASP A 4 -5.10 -7.11 -36.35
N TRP A 5 -5.31 -6.17 -37.28
CA TRP A 5 -4.87 -4.79 -37.14
C TRP A 5 -5.50 -4.10 -35.92
N ALA A 6 -6.81 -4.22 -35.73
CA ALA A 6 -7.50 -3.65 -34.58
C ALA A 6 -6.98 -4.24 -33.25
N HIS A 7 -6.72 -5.54 -33.21
CA HIS A 7 -6.09 -6.20 -32.07
C HIS A 7 -4.68 -5.63 -31.79
N LEU A 8 -3.82 -5.53 -32.81
CA LEU A 8 -2.47 -4.96 -32.65
C LEU A 8 -2.51 -3.49 -32.18
N GLN A 9 -3.44 -2.68 -32.67
CA GLN A 9 -3.61 -1.30 -32.20
C GLN A 9 -4.07 -1.24 -30.73
N HIS A 10 -4.91 -2.18 -30.30
CA HIS A 10 -5.33 -2.30 -28.91
C HIS A 10 -4.17 -2.70 -28.00
N GLU A 11 -3.38 -3.70 -28.39
CA GLU A 11 -2.19 -4.11 -27.63
C GLU A 11 -1.14 -3.00 -27.58
N ARG A 12 -0.91 -2.28 -28.69
CA ARG A 12 -0.06 -1.08 -28.70
C ARG A 12 -0.53 -0.04 -27.70
N LYS A 13 -1.84 0.27 -27.66
CA LYS A 13 -2.42 1.22 -26.70
C LYS A 13 -2.18 0.78 -25.26
N LYS A 14 -2.38 -0.51 -24.94
CA LYS A 14 -2.11 -1.05 -23.60
C LYS A 14 -0.66 -0.89 -23.20
N ILE A 15 0.27 -1.26 -24.08
CA ILE A 15 1.71 -1.15 -23.84
C ILE A 15 2.10 0.32 -23.62
N THR A 16 1.65 1.23 -24.48
CA THR A 16 1.91 2.66 -24.32
C THR A 16 1.39 3.19 -22.99
N SER A 17 0.14 2.85 -22.62
CA SER A 17 -0.41 3.25 -21.32
C SER A 17 0.43 2.73 -20.15
N GLN A 18 0.91 1.50 -20.21
CA GLN A 18 1.77 0.93 -19.17
C GLN A 18 3.11 1.68 -19.07
N VAL A 19 3.74 2.01 -20.20
CA VAL A 19 5.00 2.77 -20.23
C VAL A 19 4.80 4.16 -19.60
N MET A 20 3.69 4.84 -19.91
CA MET A 20 3.38 6.14 -19.32
C MET A 20 3.19 6.04 -17.79
N LEU A 21 2.51 4.99 -17.30
CA LEU A 21 2.35 4.77 -15.87
C LEU A 21 3.68 4.51 -15.15
N GLN A 22 4.61 3.79 -15.79
CA GLN A 22 5.94 3.56 -15.24
C GLN A 22 6.76 4.84 -15.18
N GLN A 23 6.72 5.65 -16.24
CA GLN A 23 7.40 6.95 -16.29
C GLN A 23 6.84 7.92 -15.23
N ASP A 24 5.53 7.97 -15.05
CA ASP A 24 4.87 8.76 -13.99
C ASP A 24 5.36 8.33 -12.59
N LEU A 25 5.48 7.01 -12.35
CA LEU A 25 5.96 6.48 -11.08
C LEU A 25 7.44 6.80 -10.84
N GLU A 26 8.29 6.64 -11.85
CA GLU A 26 9.71 7.01 -11.77
C GLU A 26 9.89 8.49 -11.45
N THR A 27 9.10 9.35 -12.10
CA THR A 27 9.08 10.79 -11.83
C THR A 27 8.65 11.06 -10.39
N CYS A 28 7.54 10.46 -9.93
CA CYS A 28 7.07 10.60 -8.56
C CYS A 28 8.13 10.16 -7.52
N ARG A 29 8.84 9.06 -7.78
CA ARG A 29 9.95 8.59 -6.93
C ARG A 29 11.14 9.53 -6.94
N ALA A 30 11.50 10.09 -8.09
CA ALA A 30 12.57 11.07 -8.19
C ALA A 30 12.22 12.35 -7.42
N GLU A 31 10.98 12.84 -7.55
CA GLU A 31 10.47 13.99 -6.80
C GLU A 31 10.46 13.72 -5.29
N ASN A 32 10.00 12.54 -4.85
CA ASN A 32 9.95 12.20 -3.42
C ASN A 32 11.33 12.12 -2.77
N LYS A 33 12.40 11.86 -3.54
CA LYS A 33 13.79 11.92 -3.03
C LYS A 33 14.30 13.34 -2.84
N LEU A 34 13.66 14.33 -3.46
CA LEU A 34 14.04 15.74 -3.37
C LEU A 34 13.25 16.48 -2.29
N LYS A 35 12.07 15.96 -1.94
CA LYS A 35 11.23 16.51 -0.88
C LYS A 35 11.86 16.31 0.48
N ASP A 36 11.68 17.29 1.35
CA ASP A 36 12.02 17.12 2.76
C ASP A 36 10.96 16.29 3.52
N GLU A 37 11.28 15.98 4.77
CA GLU A 37 10.41 15.17 5.63
C GLU A 37 9.03 15.82 5.88
N ASP A 38 8.96 17.15 5.94
CA ASP A 38 7.75 17.91 6.21
C ASP A 38 6.84 17.95 4.96
N GLU A 39 7.42 18.14 3.77
CA GLU A 39 6.70 18.07 2.50
C GLU A 39 6.07 16.69 2.25
N LEU A 40 6.78 15.61 2.60
CA LEU A 40 6.25 14.26 2.51
C LEU A 40 5.22 13.98 3.63
N PHE A 41 5.39 14.60 4.80
CA PHE A 41 4.43 14.49 5.89
C PHE A 41 3.07 15.11 5.55
N GLU A 42 3.06 16.25 4.84
CA GLU A 42 1.86 16.94 4.38
C GLU A 42 1.26 16.35 3.08
N GLU A 43 1.86 15.29 2.51
CA GLU A 43 1.34 14.65 1.31
C GLU A 43 -0.13 14.23 1.49
N ALA A 44 -0.99 14.69 0.57
CA ALA A 44 -2.38 14.31 0.54
C ALA A 44 -2.52 12.80 0.35
N HIS A 45 -2.98 12.12 1.39
CA HIS A 45 -3.22 10.67 1.40
C HIS A 45 -4.63 10.29 0.89
N HIS A 46 -5.45 11.30 0.58
CA HIS A 46 -6.75 11.18 -0.04
C HIS A 46 -6.83 12.17 -1.20
N PRO A 47 -7.02 11.70 -2.45
CA PRO A 47 -7.65 10.44 -2.86
C PRO A 47 -6.69 9.27 -3.17
N THR A 48 -7.14 8.04 -2.89
CA THR A 48 -6.40 6.77 -3.08
C THR A 48 -6.18 6.35 -4.55
N CYS A 49 -6.59 7.21 -5.50
CA CYS A 49 -6.41 6.96 -6.94
C CYS A 49 -4.94 6.98 -7.36
N VAL A 50 -4.09 7.77 -6.68
CA VAL A 50 -2.64 7.82 -6.94
C VAL A 50 -2.01 6.47 -6.62
N LEU A 51 -2.29 5.90 -5.44
CA LEU A 51 -1.81 4.57 -5.07
C LEU A 51 -2.31 3.50 -6.06
N ALA A 52 -3.59 3.53 -6.44
CA ALA A 52 -4.14 2.59 -7.43
C ALA A 52 -3.41 2.65 -8.79
N ARG A 53 -3.14 3.87 -9.27
CA ARG A 53 -2.36 4.11 -10.50
C ARG A 53 -0.95 3.54 -10.36
N ASN A 54 -0.29 3.81 -9.25
CA ASN A 54 1.08 3.39 -9.00
C ASN A 54 1.21 1.86 -8.80
N LEU A 55 0.22 1.19 -8.20
CA LEU A 55 0.14 -0.28 -8.16
C LEU A 55 0.03 -0.86 -9.58
N THR A 56 -0.79 -0.24 -10.44
CA THR A 56 -0.92 -0.67 -11.84
C THR A 56 0.39 -0.50 -12.61
N ALA A 57 1.14 0.59 -12.34
CA ALA A 57 2.45 0.84 -12.95
C ALA A 57 3.47 -0.28 -12.71
N VAL A 58 3.42 -0.95 -11.55
CA VAL A 58 4.30 -2.08 -11.21
C VAL A 58 3.73 -3.45 -11.59
N GLY A 59 2.67 -3.49 -12.41
CA GLY A 59 2.05 -4.74 -12.87
C GLY A 59 1.05 -5.34 -11.90
N GLU A 60 0.55 -4.56 -10.93
CA GLU A 60 -0.50 -4.96 -10.00
C GLU A 60 -1.80 -4.20 -10.30
N PRO A 61 -2.52 -4.54 -11.38
CA PRO A 61 -3.78 -3.89 -11.71
C PRO A 61 -4.85 -4.22 -10.65
N LYS A 62 -5.86 -3.34 -10.55
CA LYS A 62 -7.02 -3.55 -9.68
C LYS A 62 -7.67 -4.91 -9.97
N PRO A 63 -7.73 -5.85 -9.01
CA PRO A 63 -8.22 -7.21 -9.28
C PRO A 63 -9.69 -7.27 -9.71
N SER A 64 -10.54 -6.46 -9.07
CA SER A 64 -11.95 -6.33 -9.40
C SER A 64 -12.56 -5.07 -8.77
N SER A 65 -13.80 -4.73 -9.13
CA SER A 65 -14.52 -3.54 -8.63
C SER A 65 -14.74 -3.54 -7.11
N ILE A 66 -14.69 -4.72 -6.47
CA ILE A 66 -14.80 -4.91 -5.03
C ILE A 66 -13.49 -4.74 -4.26
N HIS A 67 -12.38 -4.45 -4.93
CA HIS A 67 -11.11 -4.14 -4.27
C HIS A 67 -10.91 -2.63 -4.12
N ASP A 68 -10.24 -2.22 -3.06
CA ASP A 68 -9.75 -0.87 -2.87
C ASP A 68 -8.25 -0.91 -2.58
N PRO A 69 -7.48 0.10 -3.03
CA PRO A 69 -6.08 0.20 -2.67
C PRO A 69 -5.97 0.53 -1.18
N HIS A 70 -5.06 -0.15 -0.50
CA HIS A 70 -4.79 -0.01 0.93
C HIS A 70 -3.34 0.39 1.15
N HIS A 71 -3.14 1.48 1.90
CA HIS A 71 -1.83 1.87 2.40
C HIS A 71 -1.42 0.98 3.57
N ILE A 72 -0.27 0.32 3.46
CA ILE A 72 0.28 -0.51 4.53
C ILE A 72 0.60 0.37 5.76
N ILE A 73 1.44 1.38 5.56
CA ILE A 73 1.64 2.47 6.50
C ILE A 73 0.60 3.54 6.16
N PRO A 74 -0.44 3.73 6.99
CA PRO A 74 -1.48 4.71 6.72
C PRO A 74 -0.94 6.14 6.89
N GLY A 75 -1.70 7.12 6.39
CA GLY A 75 -1.40 8.55 6.57
C GLY A 75 -1.51 8.98 8.04
N LYS A 76 -2.55 9.72 8.40
CA LYS A 76 -2.71 10.16 9.80
C LYS A 76 -3.00 9.00 10.77
N GLY A 77 -3.72 7.98 10.28
CA GLY A 77 -4.34 6.98 11.14
C GLY A 77 -5.36 7.58 12.11
N ARG A 78 -5.93 6.73 12.97
CA ARG A 78 -6.95 7.14 13.95
C ARG A 78 -6.47 7.01 15.40
N PHE A 79 -5.66 6.01 15.72
CA PHE A 79 -5.40 5.61 17.11
C PHE A 79 -3.94 5.76 17.55
N GLN A 80 -2.97 5.41 16.71
CA GLN A 80 -1.53 5.44 16.99
C GLN A 80 -0.85 6.65 16.33
N GLN A 81 -1.57 7.78 16.18
CA GLN A 81 -1.19 8.92 15.33
C GLN A 81 0.27 9.35 15.52
N VAL A 82 0.72 9.60 16.76
CA VAL A 82 2.10 10.02 17.06
C VAL A 82 3.14 8.99 16.58
N ARG A 83 2.89 7.70 16.82
CA ARG A 83 3.84 6.65 16.42
C ARG A 83 3.80 6.37 14.92
N LEU A 84 2.64 6.57 14.29
CA LEU A 84 2.48 6.53 12.84
C LEU A 84 3.23 7.67 12.15
N VAL A 85 3.24 8.87 12.74
CA VAL A 85 4.08 9.98 12.24
C VAL A 85 5.54 9.55 12.15
N VAL A 86 6.10 9.01 13.23
CA VAL A 86 7.49 8.52 13.24
C VAL A 86 7.72 7.41 12.19
N THR A 87 6.75 6.51 12.04
CA THR A 87 6.81 5.42 11.05
C THR A 87 6.79 5.96 9.61
N ARG A 88 6.04 7.03 9.35
CA ARG A 88 6.00 7.72 8.06
C ARG A 88 7.29 8.49 7.79
N LEU A 89 7.83 9.20 8.77
CA LEU A 89 9.12 9.88 8.63
C LEU A 89 10.22 8.88 8.24
N ALA A 90 10.25 7.69 8.88
CA ALA A 90 11.17 6.64 8.51
C ALA A 90 10.95 6.09 7.08
N LEU A 91 9.72 6.09 6.56
CA LEU A 91 9.40 5.72 5.18
C LEU A 91 9.95 6.78 4.20
N HIS A 92 9.69 8.05 4.52
CA HIS A 92 10.06 9.22 3.74
C HIS A 92 11.57 9.47 3.72
N ALA A 93 12.29 9.17 4.81
CA ALA A 93 13.75 9.26 4.88
C ALA A 93 14.46 8.39 3.81
N HIS A 94 13.77 7.37 3.29
CA HIS A 94 14.26 6.52 2.19
C HIS A 94 13.71 6.93 0.81
N GLY A 95 13.06 8.09 0.70
CA GLY A 95 12.42 8.56 -0.52
C GLY A 95 11.20 7.74 -0.96
N ILE A 96 10.65 6.91 -0.07
CA ILE A 96 9.45 6.12 -0.35
C ILE A 96 8.24 6.98 0.01
N GLY A 97 7.50 7.48 -0.99
CA GLY A 97 6.29 8.26 -0.75
C GLY A 97 5.13 7.42 -0.22
N ILE A 98 4.12 8.07 0.36
CA ILE A 98 2.98 7.32 0.91
C ILE A 98 2.23 6.54 -0.18
N ASN A 99 2.17 7.10 -1.40
CA ASN A 99 1.53 6.48 -2.56
C ASN A 99 2.46 5.56 -3.37
N ASP A 100 3.68 5.28 -2.89
CA ASP A 100 4.55 4.29 -3.52
C ASP A 100 3.90 2.88 -3.46
N PRO A 101 3.96 2.10 -4.54
CA PRO A 101 3.34 0.77 -4.57
C PRO A 101 3.97 -0.22 -3.57
N LEU A 102 5.19 0.03 -3.07
CA LEU A 102 5.77 -0.71 -1.95
C LEU A 102 4.91 -0.57 -0.68
N ASN A 103 4.29 0.60 -0.48
CA ASN A 103 3.38 0.88 0.61
C ASN A 103 1.91 0.51 0.29
N GLY A 104 1.66 -0.20 -0.81
CA GLY A 104 0.32 -0.50 -1.30
C GLY A 104 -0.01 -1.98 -1.37
N ALA A 105 -1.28 -2.30 -1.13
CA ALA A 105 -1.87 -3.60 -1.46
C ALA A 105 -3.33 -3.43 -1.94
N TRP A 106 -3.80 -4.35 -2.78
CA TRP A 106 -5.22 -4.44 -3.12
C TRP A 106 -5.93 -5.32 -2.09
N LEU A 107 -6.90 -4.76 -1.37
CA LEU A 107 -7.71 -5.51 -0.41
C LEU A 107 -9.19 -5.52 -0.79
N PRO A 108 -9.93 -6.60 -0.52
CA PRO A 108 -11.39 -6.63 -0.63
C PRO A 108 -12.00 -5.49 0.20
N ARG A 109 -12.98 -4.76 -0.34
CA ARG A 109 -13.52 -3.56 0.32
C ARG A 109 -14.25 -3.89 1.62
N TYR A 110 -15.18 -4.84 1.56
CA TYR A 110 -16.04 -5.25 2.67
C TYR A 110 -15.77 -6.69 3.12
N LYS A 111 -16.27 -7.06 4.31
CA LYS A 111 -16.14 -8.43 4.83
C LYS A 111 -16.78 -9.48 3.91
N ASN A 112 -17.88 -9.12 3.24
CA ASN A 112 -18.57 -10.00 2.30
C ASN A 112 -17.82 -10.16 0.97
N ASP A 113 -16.79 -9.35 0.71
CA ASP A 113 -15.95 -9.42 -0.48
C ASP A 113 -14.72 -10.33 -0.29
N LYS A 114 -14.50 -10.84 0.93
CA LYS A 114 -13.40 -11.75 1.28
C LYS A 114 -13.55 -13.10 0.55
N GLY A 115 -12.45 -13.84 0.40
CA GLY A 115 -12.44 -15.12 -0.33
C GLY A 115 -12.30 -14.98 -1.84
N HIS A 116 -12.13 -13.77 -2.36
CA HIS A 116 -11.86 -13.54 -3.78
C HIS A 116 -10.55 -14.19 -4.22
N TRP A 117 -10.50 -14.77 -5.42
CA TRP A 117 -9.34 -15.54 -5.92
C TRP A 117 -8.01 -14.76 -5.91
N ALA A 118 -8.07 -13.44 -6.07
CA ALA A 118 -6.88 -12.56 -6.05
C ALA A 118 -6.29 -12.31 -4.65
N GLY A 119 -6.92 -12.85 -3.60
CA GLY A 119 -6.52 -12.67 -2.20
C GLY A 119 -7.50 -13.40 -1.29
N SER A 120 -7.55 -14.73 -1.40
CA SER A 120 -8.59 -15.54 -0.73
C SER A 120 -8.54 -15.42 0.79
N GLU A 121 -7.36 -15.16 1.32
CA GLU A 121 -7.10 -15.02 2.75
C GLU A 121 -6.96 -13.55 3.18
N ALA A 122 -7.16 -12.60 2.25
CA ALA A 122 -6.98 -11.20 2.54
C ALA A 122 -8.03 -10.67 3.52
N PRO A 123 -7.65 -9.80 4.46
CA PRO A 123 -8.63 -9.13 5.31
C PRO A 123 -9.36 -8.07 4.50
N ALA A 124 -10.56 -7.68 4.94
CA ALA A 124 -11.26 -6.59 4.28
C ALA A 124 -10.63 -5.24 4.62
N HIS A 125 -10.51 -4.35 3.65
CA HIS A 125 -9.98 -3.01 3.77
C HIS A 125 -10.64 -2.24 4.93
N ARG A 126 -11.98 -2.25 5.00
CA ARG A 126 -12.73 -1.57 6.08
C ARG A 126 -12.70 -2.30 7.42
N GLU A 127 -12.28 -3.56 7.45
CA GLU A 127 -12.18 -4.35 8.68
C GLU A 127 -10.94 -3.96 9.50
N ILE A 128 -9.81 -3.68 8.83
CA ILE A 128 -8.51 -3.51 9.47
C ILE A 128 -8.12 -2.07 9.79
N HIS A 129 -8.88 -1.04 9.38
CA HIS A 129 -8.61 0.37 9.77
C HIS A 129 -8.94 0.63 11.25
N ARG A 130 -8.23 -0.06 12.16
CA ARG A 130 -8.49 -0.12 13.60
C ARG A 130 -7.19 -0.07 14.41
N TYR A 131 -7.35 0.14 15.71
CA TYR A 131 -6.25 0.22 16.69
C TYR A 131 -5.22 -0.89 16.54
N ASN A 132 -5.69 -2.14 16.43
CA ASN A 132 -4.82 -3.32 16.41
C ASN A 132 -3.92 -3.33 15.16
N TYR A 133 -4.48 -3.01 13.98
CA TYR A 133 -3.67 -2.89 12.76
C TYR A 133 -2.62 -1.80 12.87
N GLU A 134 -2.99 -0.60 13.35
CA GLU A 134 -2.03 0.49 13.52
C GLU A 134 -0.92 0.11 14.53
N SER A 135 -1.27 -0.59 15.62
CA SER A 135 -0.29 -1.15 16.55
C SER A 135 0.65 -2.14 15.86
N TRP A 136 0.13 -3.03 15.02
CA TRP A 136 0.95 -3.99 14.29
C TRP A 136 1.91 -3.33 13.31
N ILE A 137 1.42 -2.36 12.53
CA ILE A 137 2.24 -1.60 11.58
C ILE A 137 3.34 -0.84 12.31
N VAL A 138 2.99 -0.03 13.30
CA VAL A 138 3.99 0.76 14.03
C VAL A 138 5.05 -0.12 14.69
N ASN A 139 4.69 -1.27 15.26
CA ASN A 139 5.68 -2.19 15.85
C ASN A 139 6.46 -2.98 14.81
N THR A 140 5.89 -3.23 13.63
CA THR A 140 6.62 -3.84 12.51
C THR A 140 7.70 -2.90 12.01
N PHE A 141 7.47 -1.59 12.04
CA PHE A 141 8.41 -0.56 11.55
C PHE A 141 9.12 0.21 12.68
N SER A 142 9.02 -0.22 13.94
CA SER A 142 9.64 0.47 15.08
C SER A 142 11.17 0.30 15.05
N SER A 143 11.84 1.25 14.40
CA SER A 143 13.26 1.50 14.57
C SER A 143 13.59 2.89 14.02
N PRO A 144 14.15 3.81 14.84
CA PRO A 144 14.51 5.16 14.40
C PRO A 144 15.52 5.20 13.26
N MET A 145 16.31 4.13 13.08
CA MET A 145 17.34 4.00 12.05
C MET A 145 17.14 2.74 11.23
N LEU A 146 15.89 2.45 10.85
CA LEU A 146 15.60 1.29 10.01
C LEU A 146 16.31 1.46 8.66
N PRO A 147 17.26 0.58 8.27
CA PRO A 147 17.91 0.69 6.97
C PRO A 147 16.91 0.53 5.82
N GLU A 148 17.15 1.18 4.68
CA GLU A 148 16.25 1.17 3.51
C GLU A 148 15.85 -0.27 3.11
N GLN A 149 16.83 -1.17 2.98
CA GLN A 149 16.56 -2.56 2.61
C GLN A 149 15.65 -3.28 3.62
N ALA A 150 15.76 -2.95 4.90
CA ALA A 150 14.91 -3.50 5.94
C ALA A 150 13.48 -2.91 5.88
N MET A 151 13.34 -1.62 5.55
CA MET A 151 12.05 -0.97 5.29
C MET A 151 11.32 -1.67 4.13
N ILE A 152 11.99 -1.80 2.99
CA ILE A 152 11.46 -2.47 1.78
C ILE A 152 11.08 -3.92 2.11
N SER A 153 11.97 -4.67 2.76
CA SER A 153 11.73 -6.07 3.11
C SER A 153 10.54 -6.24 4.07
N ARG A 154 10.33 -5.30 4.99
CA ARG A 154 9.18 -5.31 5.91
C ARG A 154 7.88 -4.96 5.19
N LEU A 155 7.88 -3.95 4.31
CA LEU A 155 6.73 -3.61 3.47
C LEU A 155 6.28 -4.80 2.61
N GLN A 156 7.23 -5.45 1.92
CA GLN A 156 6.97 -6.65 1.13
C GLN A 156 6.41 -7.80 1.98
N ARG A 157 6.96 -8.02 3.18
CA ARG A 157 6.49 -9.05 4.10
C ARG A 157 5.08 -8.76 4.60
N VAL A 158 4.77 -7.51 4.96
CA VAL A 158 3.43 -7.11 5.39
C VAL A 158 2.44 -7.27 4.25
N LYS A 159 2.78 -6.82 3.03
CA LYS A 159 1.98 -7.01 1.82
C LYS A 159 1.66 -8.49 1.60
N HIS A 160 2.69 -9.34 1.63
CA HIS A 160 2.53 -10.78 1.46
C HIS A 160 1.61 -11.38 2.56
N LYS A 161 1.85 -11.01 3.83
CA LYS A 161 1.00 -11.43 4.94
C LYS A 161 -0.46 -11.01 4.75
N LEU A 162 -0.70 -9.78 4.30
CA LEU A 162 -2.04 -9.26 4.03
C LEU A 162 -2.73 -10.00 2.88
N LEU A 163 -2.03 -10.37 1.82
CA LEU A 163 -2.63 -11.04 0.65
C LEU A 163 -2.84 -12.55 0.85
N HIS A 164 -2.01 -13.18 1.68
CA HIS A 164 -1.92 -14.64 1.84
C HIS A 164 -2.04 -15.11 3.30
N GLY A 165 -2.86 -14.43 4.11
CA GLY A 165 -3.31 -14.98 5.40
C GLY A 165 -2.28 -15.07 6.53
N GLY A 166 -1.07 -14.52 6.38
CA GLY A 166 0.01 -14.57 7.38
C GLY A 166 0.02 -13.42 8.40
N TYR A 167 -1.02 -12.58 8.42
CA TYR A 167 -1.14 -11.46 9.34
C TYR A 167 -1.65 -11.93 10.74
N PRO A 168 -1.35 -11.20 11.82
CA PRO A 168 -1.87 -11.55 13.15
C PRO A 168 -3.39 -11.46 13.20
N GLN A 169 -4.09 -12.50 13.65
CA GLN A 169 -5.56 -12.49 13.75
C GLN A 169 -6.10 -11.31 14.58
N LYS A 170 -5.33 -10.86 15.57
CA LYS A 170 -5.60 -9.65 16.35
C LYS A 170 -5.95 -8.41 15.50
N ILE A 171 -5.43 -8.25 14.28
CA ILE A 171 -5.71 -7.04 13.47
C ILE A 171 -7.17 -6.95 13.00
N ILE A 172 -7.88 -8.08 12.91
CA ILE A 172 -9.31 -8.13 12.53
C ILE A 172 -10.27 -8.20 13.74
N GLU A 173 -9.72 -8.33 14.95
CA GLU A 173 -10.48 -8.35 16.20
C GLU A 173 -10.98 -6.95 16.62
N LYS A 174 -11.73 -6.90 17.72
CA LYS A 174 -12.07 -5.63 18.37
C LYS A 174 -10.81 -4.97 18.93
N LYS A 175 -10.88 -3.65 19.08
CA LYS A 175 -9.79 -2.84 19.68
C LYS A 175 -9.34 -3.46 21.00
N ASP A 176 -8.04 -3.71 21.10
CA ASP A 176 -7.38 -4.23 22.29
C ASP A 176 -6.16 -3.36 22.59
N THR A 177 -6.26 -2.54 23.64
CA THR A 177 -5.18 -1.63 24.06
C THR A 177 -4.07 -2.32 24.83
N SER A 178 -4.27 -3.57 25.26
CA SER A 178 -3.25 -4.37 25.92
C SER A 178 -2.36 -5.10 24.92
N TRP A 179 -2.83 -5.29 23.69
CA TRP A 179 -2.04 -5.94 22.65
C TRP A 179 -0.95 -5.01 22.12
N SER A 180 0.30 -5.44 22.29
CA SER A 180 1.50 -4.71 21.89
C SER A 180 1.73 -4.68 20.37
N GLY A 181 0.86 -5.28 19.55
CA GLY A 181 1.02 -5.30 18.09
C GLY A 181 2.10 -6.26 17.58
N GLN A 182 2.56 -7.20 18.41
CA GLN A 182 3.52 -8.22 18.00
C GLN A 182 2.79 -9.41 17.35
N SER A 183 3.41 -9.93 16.28
CA SER A 183 2.96 -11.11 15.53
C SER A 183 3.48 -12.40 16.12
#